data_AF-A0A9Q1EZ43-F1
#
_entry.id   AF-A0A9Q1EZ43-F1
#
_cell.length_a   1.000
_cell.length_b   1.000
_cell.length_c   1.000
_cell.angle_alpha   90.00
_cell.angle_beta   90.00
_cell.angle_gamma   90.00
#
_symmetry.space_group_name_H-M   'P 1'
#
loop_
_entity.id
_entity.type
_entity.pdbx_description
1 polymer ?
#
loop_
_entity_poly.entity_id
_entity_poly.type
_entity_poly.pdbx_seq_one_letter_code
_entity_poly.pdbx_strand_id
1 'polypeptide(L)'
;MAASDWKNKCKLEWSLGDDIPMPDTVDWKTIYEKKPFGRNLLKNPAPFGLSHSAPPPEHELAGMPGAEPPRFEPKGDFSSWKTSREMLPIDSSGIPPGAAVCYMPQFSWFSLEQRVDLKAEGFWEELLDNFQPDFSVQDWYEESGLHKFIYELHVKLLGADGETVIQEHTFSPEDDTRNYSNMWKEVSHVFSSYGPGVRQVHFLHKLKNMFMVDFRATRVTDSAVVVRPTRSTKT
;
A
#
# COMPACT_ATOMS: atom_id res chain seq x y z
N MET A 1 -11.25 24.27 -28.06
CA MET A 1 -11.10 22.86 -28.50
C MET A 1 -12.44 22.18 -28.35
N ALA A 2 -12.90 21.52 -29.41
CA ALA A 2 -14.12 20.71 -29.39
C ALA A 2 -13.86 19.40 -28.61
N ALA A 3 -14.92 18.70 -28.19
CA ALA A 3 -14.80 17.43 -27.47
C ALA A 3 -14.02 16.35 -28.26
N SER A 4 -14.15 16.35 -29.59
CA SER A 4 -13.40 15.49 -30.51
C SER A 4 -11.89 15.72 -30.46
N ASP A 5 -11.45 16.95 -30.21
CA ASP A 5 -10.02 17.30 -30.15
C ASP A 5 -9.37 16.71 -28.90
N TRP A 6 -10.10 16.72 -27.77
CA TRP A 6 -9.64 16.15 -26.51
C TRP A 6 -9.49 14.63 -26.57
N LYS A 7 -10.43 13.92 -27.21
CA LYS A 7 -10.32 12.47 -27.43
C LYS A 7 -9.05 12.10 -28.19
N ASN A 8 -8.82 12.78 -29.32
CA ASN A 8 -7.64 12.54 -30.15
C ASN A 8 -6.34 12.84 -29.38
N LYS A 9 -6.35 13.90 -28.58
CA LYS A 9 -5.22 14.26 -27.72
C LYS A 9 -4.92 13.18 -26.66
N CYS A 10 -5.93 12.71 -25.92
CA CYS A 10 -5.79 11.64 -24.95
C CYS A 10 -5.24 10.36 -25.60
N LYS A 11 -5.80 9.98 -26.76
CA LYS A 11 -5.39 8.78 -27.49
C LYS A 11 -3.91 8.83 -27.90
N LEU A 12 -3.45 9.96 -28.42
CA LEU A 12 -2.07 10.15 -28.85
C LEU A 12 -1.10 10.22 -27.66
N GLU A 13 -1.41 10.99 -26.62
CA GLU A 13 -0.49 11.20 -25.49
C GLU A 13 -0.37 9.99 -24.56
N TRP A 14 -1.42 9.19 -24.43
CA TRP A 14 -1.41 7.98 -23.59
C TRP A 14 -1.26 6.69 -24.39
N SER A 15 -1.01 6.80 -25.70
CA SER A 15 -0.85 5.66 -26.61
C SER A 15 -2.00 4.65 -26.50
N LEU A 16 -3.24 5.14 -26.41
CA LEU A 16 -4.42 4.28 -26.24
C LEU A 16 -4.71 3.51 -27.54
N GLY A 17 -4.89 2.19 -27.42
CA GLY A 17 -5.30 1.33 -28.53
C GLY A 17 -6.71 1.62 -29.02
N ASP A 18 -7.03 1.15 -30.23
CA ASP A 18 -8.38 1.26 -30.82
C ASP A 18 -9.43 0.43 -30.05
N ASP A 19 -9.00 -0.51 -29.22
CA ASP A 19 -9.83 -1.36 -28.38
C ASP A 19 -10.27 -0.70 -27.06
N ILE A 20 -9.73 0.49 -26.74
CA ILE A 20 -10.14 1.26 -25.55
C ILE A 20 -11.41 2.05 -25.86
N PRO A 21 -12.52 1.79 -25.17
CA PRO A 21 -13.78 2.48 -25.43
C PRO A 21 -13.70 3.94 -24.99
N MET A 22 -14.06 4.88 -25.87
CA MET A 22 -14.05 6.32 -25.58
C MET A 22 -15.42 6.96 -25.84
N PRO A 23 -16.39 6.82 -24.91
CA PRO A 23 -17.77 7.30 -25.10
C PRO A 23 -17.87 8.84 -25.22
N ASP A 24 -18.89 9.35 -25.92
CA ASP A 24 -19.20 10.80 -26.02
C ASP A 24 -19.86 11.36 -24.75
N THR A 25 -20.34 10.49 -23.85
CA THR A 25 -21.01 10.85 -22.61
C THR A 25 -20.06 11.41 -21.54
N VAL A 26 -18.75 11.26 -21.73
CA VAL A 26 -17.74 11.65 -20.75
C VAL A 26 -17.04 12.94 -21.17
N ASP A 27 -16.77 13.82 -20.21
CA ASP A 27 -15.98 15.03 -20.43
C ASP A 27 -14.47 14.71 -20.50
N TRP A 28 -13.98 14.57 -21.73
CA TRP A 28 -12.59 14.26 -22.03
C TRP A 28 -11.62 15.37 -21.63
N LYS A 29 -12.06 16.62 -21.52
CA LYS A 29 -11.20 17.69 -21.01
C LYS A 29 -10.91 17.45 -19.53
N THR A 30 -11.94 17.15 -18.74
CA THR A 30 -11.79 16.84 -17.32
C THR A 30 -10.95 15.59 -17.09
N ILE A 31 -11.15 14.51 -17.87
CA ILE A 31 -10.28 13.31 -17.78
C ILE A 31 -8.83 13.66 -18.12
N TYR A 32 -8.60 14.44 -19.18
CA TYR A 32 -7.26 14.85 -19.58
C TYR A 32 -6.52 15.59 -18.47
N GLU A 33 -7.19 16.53 -17.79
CA GLU A 33 -6.62 17.28 -16.67
C GLU A 33 -6.25 16.38 -15.47
N LYS A 34 -6.98 15.28 -15.28
CA LYS A 34 -6.74 14.29 -14.21
C LYS A 34 -5.55 13.37 -14.47
N LYS A 35 -5.09 13.23 -15.72
CA LYS A 35 -3.98 12.35 -16.14
C LYS A 35 -4.02 10.97 -15.45
N PRO A 36 -5.05 10.16 -15.72
CA PRO A 36 -5.35 8.96 -14.92
C PRO A 36 -4.23 7.90 -14.99
N PHE A 37 -3.53 7.78 -16.12
CA PHE A 37 -2.54 6.73 -16.33
C PHE A 37 -1.12 7.12 -15.91
N GLY A 38 -0.33 6.13 -15.47
CA GLY A 38 1.11 6.28 -15.27
C GLY A 38 1.54 7.12 -14.06
N ARG A 39 0.59 7.51 -13.19
CA ARG A 39 0.87 8.18 -11.91
C ARG A 39 0.45 7.32 -10.73
N ASN A 40 1.01 7.60 -9.56
CA ASN A 40 0.58 6.99 -8.31
C ASN A 40 -0.79 7.53 -7.89
N LEU A 41 -1.71 6.63 -7.55
CA LEU A 41 -3.03 6.94 -7.02
C LEU A 41 -3.06 7.09 -5.50
N LEU A 42 -2.05 6.57 -4.80
CA LEU A 42 -1.91 6.73 -3.36
C LEU A 42 -1.34 8.12 -3.03
N LYS A 43 -1.87 8.75 -1.98
CA LYS A 43 -1.34 10.00 -1.44
C LYS A 43 -0.30 9.68 -0.38
N ASN A 44 0.74 10.51 -0.30
CA ASN A 44 1.83 10.35 0.66
C ASN A 44 2.39 8.90 0.71
N PRO A 45 3.05 8.45 -0.38
CA PRO A 45 3.52 7.07 -0.51
C PRO A 45 4.66 6.70 0.44
N ALA A 46 5.30 7.69 1.08
CA ALA A 46 6.41 7.51 2.01
C ALA A 46 6.07 8.17 3.37
N PRO A 47 5.11 7.62 4.14
CA PRO A 47 4.62 8.28 5.36
C PRO A 47 5.69 8.43 6.45
N PHE A 48 6.75 7.59 6.42
CA PHE A 48 7.89 7.70 7.32
C PHE A 48 8.96 8.71 6.86
N GLY A 49 8.78 9.36 5.70
CA GLY A 49 9.77 10.26 5.11
C GLY A 49 11.04 9.55 4.65
N LEU A 50 10.93 8.26 4.31
CA LEU A 50 12.02 7.41 3.86
C LEU A 50 11.93 7.17 2.35
N SER A 51 12.94 6.50 1.79
CA SER A 51 12.89 5.99 0.42
C SER A 51 13.68 4.70 0.35
N HIS A 52 13.20 3.74 -0.45
CA HIS A 52 13.88 2.46 -0.66
C HIS A 52 15.24 2.62 -1.35
N SER A 53 15.50 3.78 -1.98
CA SER A 53 16.79 4.11 -2.61
C SER A 53 17.92 4.35 -1.59
N ALA A 54 17.59 4.52 -0.30
CA ALA A 54 18.54 4.60 0.80
C ALA A 54 18.31 3.42 1.76
N PRO A 55 19.35 2.93 2.47
CA PRO A 55 19.16 1.85 3.44
C PRO A 55 18.18 2.25 4.56
N PRO A 56 17.43 1.30 5.14
CA PRO A 56 16.60 1.57 6.31
C PRO A 56 17.43 2.17 7.45
N PRO A 57 16.96 3.22 8.13
CA PRO A 57 17.70 3.81 9.24
C PRO A 57 17.87 2.81 10.38
N GLU A 58 19.07 2.71 10.97
CA GLU A 58 19.29 1.86 12.14
C GLU A 58 18.38 2.26 13.31
N HIS A 59 17.96 1.27 14.09
CA HIS A 59 17.22 1.53 15.33
C HIS A 59 18.18 2.06 16.41
N GLU A 60 17.94 3.28 16.89
CA GLU A 60 18.67 3.83 18.04
C GLU A 60 18.39 3.00 19.29
N LEU A 61 19.45 2.53 19.95
CA LEU A 61 19.35 1.83 21.22
C LEU A 61 19.07 2.83 22.34
N ALA A 62 17.96 2.64 23.07
CA ALA A 62 17.65 3.44 24.24
C ALA A 62 18.79 3.37 25.29
N GLY A 63 19.14 4.52 25.88
CA GLY A 63 20.17 4.63 26.91
C GLY A 63 21.56 5.07 26.42
N MET A 64 21.75 5.29 25.11
CA MET A 64 22.93 5.98 24.58
C MET A 64 22.92 7.48 24.96
N PRO A 65 24.07 8.13 25.18
CA PRO A 65 24.13 9.58 25.37
C PRO A 65 23.55 10.30 24.14
N GLY A 66 22.45 11.02 24.33
CA GLY A 66 21.71 11.68 23.24
C GLY A 66 20.50 10.91 22.71
N ALA A 67 20.19 9.72 23.24
CA ALA A 67 18.98 8.97 22.88
C ALA A 67 17.71 9.75 23.25
N GLU A 68 16.76 9.81 22.32
CA GLU A 68 15.46 10.42 22.55
C GLU A 68 14.65 9.64 23.62
N PRO A 69 13.66 10.28 24.28
CA PRO A 69 12.78 9.61 25.22
C PRO A 69 12.08 8.38 24.60
N PRO A 70 11.74 7.35 25.39
CA PRO A 70 11.02 6.17 24.91
C PRO A 70 9.72 6.58 24.21
N ARG A 71 9.57 6.13 22.98
CA ARG A 71 8.39 6.38 22.15
C ARG A 71 7.35 5.28 22.40
N PHE A 72 6.11 5.54 22.03
CA PHE A 72 5.00 4.56 22.11
C PHE A 72 4.24 4.43 20.78
N GLU A 73 4.62 5.23 19.79
CA GLU A 73 3.97 5.31 18.48
C GLU A 73 5.00 5.48 17.36
N PRO A 74 4.69 5.00 16.14
CA PRO A 74 5.53 5.23 14.99
C PRO A 74 5.58 6.72 14.64
N LYS A 75 6.75 7.19 14.20
CA LYS A 75 6.97 8.57 13.76
C LYS A 75 6.79 8.64 12.25
N GLY A 76 5.93 9.54 11.79
CA GLY A 76 5.72 9.78 10.37
C GLY A 76 4.64 10.83 10.15
N ASP A 77 4.50 11.28 8.91
CA ASP A 77 3.31 11.98 8.45
C ASP A 77 2.30 10.94 7.97
N PHE A 78 1.25 10.72 8.75
CA PHE A 78 0.16 9.80 8.41
C PHE A 78 -1.13 10.53 8.03
N SER A 79 -1.07 11.85 7.78
CA SER A 79 -2.27 12.69 7.56
C SER A 79 -3.16 12.25 6.38
N SER A 80 -2.55 11.60 5.37
CA SER A 80 -3.25 11.06 4.20
C SER A 80 -3.71 9.61 4.36
N TRP A 81 -3.45 9.00 5.52
CA TRP A 81 -3.71 7.60 5.79
C TRP A 81 -4.72 7.46 6.92
N LYS A 82 -5.66 6.53 6.79
CA LYS A 82 -6.44 6.07 7.94
C LYS A 82 -5.62 5.05 8.70
N THR A 83 -5.29 5.35 9.95
CA THR A 83 -4.44 4.48 10.77
C THR A 83 -5.25 3.75 11.84
N SER A 84 -4.80 2.55 12.18
CA SER A 84 -5.38 1.78 13.30
C SER A 84 -4.31 0.96 14.01
N ARG A 85 -4.52 0.69 15.30
CA ARG A 85 -3.63 -0.16 16.09
C ARG A 85 -4.40 -1.32 16.69
N GLU A 86 -3.80 -2.50 16.62
CA GLU A 86 -4.30 -3.73 17.23
C GLU A 86 -3.22 -4.29 18.15
N MET A 87 -3.48 -4.32 19.47
CA MET A 87 -2.57 -4.91 20.44
C MET A 87 -2.67 -6.43 20.38
N LEU A 88 -1.52 -7.11 20.27
CA LEU A 88 -1.49 -8.56 20.22
C LEU A 88 -1.42 -9.15 21.63
N PRO A 89 -2.05 -10.31 21.89
CA PRO A 89 -1.89 -11.01 23.16
C PRO A 89 -0.41 -11.27 23.45
N ILE A 90 -0.02 -11.14 24.72
CA ILE A 90 1.33 -11.49 25.13
C ILE A 90 1.47 -13.01 25.08
N ASP A 91 2.52 -13.48 24.41
CA ASP A 91 2.83 -14.90 24.37
C ASP A 91 3.46 -15.35 25.69
N SER A 92 2.68 -16.06 26.51
CA SER A 92 3.14 -16.66 27.76
C SER A 92 3.42 -18.16 27.66
N SER A 93 3.44 -18.73 26.44
CA SER A 93 3.51 -20.20 26.22
C SER A 93 4.79 -20.86 26.73
N GLY A 94 5.81 -20.08 27.12
CA GLY A 94 7.06 -20.55 27.73
C GLY A 94 7.26 -20.16 29.20
N ILE A 95 6.26 -19.57 29.87
CA ILE A 95 6.42 -19.01 31.22
C ILE A 95 5.91 -19.99 32.28
N PRO A 96 6.77 -20.46 33.21
CA PRO A 96 6.35 -21.35 34.28
C PRO A 96 5.30 -20.70 35.22
N PRO A 97 4.34 -21.48 35.76
CA PRO A 97 3.40 -20.98 36.77
C PRO A 97 4.12 -20.39 37.99
N GLY A 98 3.73 -19.18 38.39
CA GLY A 98 4.30 -18.48 39.56
C GLY A 98 5.58 -17.68 39.29
N ALA A 99 6.10 -17.67 38.06
CA ALA A 99 7.21 -16.80 37.69
C ALA A 99 6.77 -15.32 37.66
N ALA A 100 7.55 -14.43 38.26
CA ALA A 100 7.34 -12.99 38.13
C ALA A 100 7.73 -12.56 36.71
N VAL A 101 6.79 -11.95 35.99
CA VAL A 101 7.03 -11.43 34.64
C VAL A 101 7.24 -9.93 34.72
N CYS A 102 8.49 -9.48 34.61
CA CYS A 102 8.82 -8.06 34.80
C CYS A 102 8.90 -7.28 33.48
N TYR A 103 9.29 -7.90 32.36
CA TYR A 103 9.41 -7.23 31.06
C TYR A 103 9.19 -8.25 29.92
N MET A 104 8.03 -8.19 29.26
CA MET A 104 7.78 -8.96 28.03
C MET A 104 7.59 -8.01 26.85
N PRO A 105 8.04 -8.39 25.63
CA PRO A 105 7.74 -7.62 24.45
C PRO A 105 6.24 -7.63 24.17
N GLN A 106 5.66 -6.44 24.14
CA GLN A 106 4.28 -6.23 23.75
C GLN A 106 4.24 -5.91 22.26
N PHE A 107 3.72 -6.83 21.45
CA PHE A 107 3.55 -6.60 20.02
C PHE A 107 2.22 -5.93 19.70
N SER A 108 2.19 -5.22 18.57
CA SER A 108 0.97 -4.65 18.00
C SER A 108 1.06 -4.59 16.49
N TRP A 109 -0.06 -4.73 15.79
CA TRP A 109 -0.18 -4.30 14.41
C TRP A 109 -0.50 -2.82 14.33
N PHE A 110 0.16 -2.14 13.41
CA PHE A 110 -0.16 -0.78 12.98
C PHE A 110 -0.56 -0.82 11.51
N SER A 111 -1.80 -0.48 11.22
CA SER A 111 -2.35 -0.51 9.86
C SER A 111 -2.39 0.89 9.28
N LEU A 112 -2.08 1.02 7.98
CA LEU A 112 -2.36 2.22 7.21
C LEU A 112 -3.24 1.84 6.01
N GLU A 113 -4.35 2.58 5.85
CA GLU A 113 -5.38 2.33 4.85
C GLU A 113 -5.60 3.57 3.98
N GLN A 114 -5.72 3.36 2.67
CA GLN A 114 -6.25 4.34 1.72
C GLN A 114 -7.27 3.69 0.78
N ARG A 115 -8.35 4.43 0.51
CA ARG A 115 -9.34 4.09 -0.51
C ARG A 115 -9.26 5.11 -1.65
N VAL A 116 -9.22 4.63 -2.88
CA VAL A 116 -9.14 5.44 -4.10
C VAL A 116 -10.43 5.27 -4.89
N ASP A 117 -11.12 6.38 -5.16
CA ASP A 117 -12.25 6.44 -6.09
C ASP A 117 -11.73 6.62 -7.51
N LEU A 118 -11.85 5.59 -8.34
CA LEU A 118 -11.31 5.61 -9.69
C LEU A 118 -12.01 6.62 -10.60
N LYS A 119 -13.31 6.88 -10.39
CA LYS A 119 -14.04 7.88 -11.17
C LYS A 119 -13.54 9.28 -10.84
N ALA A 120 -13.30 9.56 -9.56
CA ALA A 120 -12.72 10.82 -9.11
C ALA A 120 -11.28 11.05 -9.61
N GLU A 121 -10.54 9.96 -9.84
CA GLU A 121 -9.18 9.96 -10.40
C GLU A 121 -9.14 10.03 -11.94
N GLY A 122 -10.29 10.02 -12.62
CA GLY A 122 -10.41 10.23 -14.06
C GLY A 122 -10.58 8.96 -14.90
N PHE A 123 -10.84 7.82 -14.27
CA PHE A 123 -11.20 6.58 -14.98
C PHE A 123 -12.70 6.56 -15.29
N TRP A 124 -13.07 6.05 -16.46
CA TRP A 124 -14.47 5.89 -16.87
C TRP A 124 -14.88 4.42 -16.89
N GLU A 125 -16.18 4.17 -16.85
CA GLU A 125 -16.76 2.85 -16.58
C GLU A 125 -16.44 1.85 -17.68
N GLU A 126 -16.59 2.24 -18.94
CA GLU A 126 -16.35 1.37 -20.09
C GLU A 126 -14.88 0.93 -20.18
N LEU A 127 -13.93 1.77 -19.75
CA LEU A 127 -12.52 1.37 -19.65
C LEU A 127 -12.33 0.29 -18.59
N LEU A 128 -12.87 0.50 -17.39
CA LEU A 128 -12.72 -0.44 -16.28
C LEU A 128 -13.48 -1.74 -16.51
N ASP A 129 -14.62 -1.70 -17.20
CA ASP A 129 -15.49 -2.85 -17.39
C ASP A 129 -15.10 -3.70 -18.61
N ASN A 130 -14.78 -3.05 -19.74
CA ASN A 130 -14.57 -3.74 -21.01
C ASN A 130 -13.08 -3.94 -21.34
N PHE A 131 -12.25 -2.90 -21.16
CA PHE A 131 -10.82 -2.99 -21.47
C PHE A 131 -10.04 -3.63 -20.31
N GLN A 132 -10.42 -3.30 -19.07
CA GLN A 132 -9.83 -3.78 -17.82
C GLN A 132 -8.30 -3.53 -17.76
N PRO A 133 -7.86 -2.26 -17.69
CA PRO A 133 -6.43 -1.92 -17.63
C PRO A 133 -5.75 -2.51 -16.40
N ASP A 134 -4.47 -2.85 -16.52
CA ASP A 134 -3.66 -3.40 -15.44
C ASP A 134 -3.50 -2.40 -14.28
N PHE A 135 -3.74 -2.88 -13.05
CA PHE A 135 -3.37 -2.16 -11.82
C PHE A 135 -2.07 -2.73 -11.27
N SER A 136 -0.98 -1.96 -11.35
CA SER A 136 0.30 -2.29 -10.76
C SER A 136 0.34 -1.77 -9.32
N VAL A 137 0.58 -2.67 -8.38
CA VAL A 137 0.80 -2.41 -6.96
C VAL A 137 2.27 -2.61 -6.67
N GLN A 138 2.88 -1.65 -5.99
CA GLN A 138 4.23 -1.77 -5.42
C GLN A 138 4.25 -1.28 -3.99
N ASP A 139 5.08 -1.89 -3.16
CA ASP A 139 5.36 -1.40 -1.81
C ASP A 139 6.74 -1.87 -1.36
N TRP A 140 7.33 -1.17 -0.40
CA TRP A 140 8.61 -1.55 0.20
C TRP A 140 8.48 -1.54 1.70
N TYR A 141 8.74 -2.68 2.33
CA TYR A 141 8.76 -2.80 3.79
C TYR A 141 10.17 -3.09 4.30
N GLU A 142 10.43 -2.62 5.50
CA GLU A 142 11.68 -2.86 6.21
C GLU A 142 11.73 -4.29 6.76
N GLU A 143 12.81 -5.01 6.48
CA GLU A 143 13.16 -6.18 7.28
C GLU A 143 13.63 -5.70 8.66
N SER A 144 12.73 -5.63 9.64
CA SER A 144 12.98 -5.03 10.97
C SER A 144 13.52 -6.03 12.01
N GLY A 145 13.48 -7.33 11.71
CA GLY A 145 13.99 -8.39 12.60
C GLY A 145 13.17 -8.58 13.90
N LEU A 146 12.04 -7.88 14.04
CA LEU A 146 11.22 -7.91 15.27
C LEU A 146 10.52 -9.25 15.50
N HIS A 147 10.11 -9.90 14.43
CA HIS A 147 9.34 -11.14 14.43
C HIS A 147 9.47 -11.82 13.07
N LYS A 148 9.12 -13.09 12.96
CA LYS A 148 9.00 -13.77 11.65
C LYS A 148 7.82 -13.31 10.78
N PHE A 149 6.94 -12.47 11.32
CA PHE A 149 5.75 -11.93 10.63
C PHE A 149 5.71 -10.46 11.00
N ILE A 150 6.22 -9.59 10.14
CA ILE A 150 6.32 -8.15 10.43
C ILE A 150 5.54 -7.28 9.46
N TYR A 151 5.05 -7.85 8.37
CA TYR A 151 4.38 -7.14 7.30
C TYR A 151 3.19 -7.95 6.76
N GLU A 152 2.09 -7.27 6.48
CA GLU A 152 0.99 -7.79 5.68
C GLU A 152 0.52 -6.73 4.68
N LEU A 153 0.22 -7.12 3.46
CA LEU A 153 -0.41 -6.30 2.43
C LEU A 153 -1.75 -6.90 2.04
N HIS A 154 -2.77 -6.06 1.96
CA HIS A 154 -4.13 -6.39 1.55
C HIS A 154 -4.59 -5.34 0.54
N VAL A 155 -4.66 -5.71 -0.74
CA VAL A 155 -5.17 -4.83 -1.80
C VAL A 155 -6.41 -5.45 -2.42
N LYS A 156 -7.46 -4.65 -2.56
CA LYS A 156 -8.76 -5.07 -3.11
C LYS A 156 -9.22 -4.12 -4.20
N LEU A 157 -9.65 -4.69 -5.32
CA LEU A 157 -10.47 -4.02 -6.32
C LEU A 157 -11.93 -4.19 -5.93
N LEU A 158 -12.63 -3.08 -5.69
CA LEU A 158 -13.96 -3.06 -5.11
C LEU A 158 -14.99 -2.47 -6.08
N GLY A 159 -16.24 -2.90 -5.92
CA GLY A 159 -17.41 -2.36 -6.60
C GLY A 159 -17.78 -0.93 -6.15
N ALA A 160 -18.84 -0.40 -6.74
CA ALA A 160 -19.33 0.96 -6.44
C ALA A 160 -19.79 1.15 -4.98
N ASP A 161 -20.26 0.07 -4.33
CA ASP A 161 -20.68 0.06 -2.93
C ASP A 161 -19.51 0.16 -1.93
N GLY A 162 -18.27 -0.01 -2.39
CA GLY A 162 -17.08 -0.01 -1.56
C GLY A 162 -16.91 -1.26 -0.68
N GLU A 163 -17.71 -2.30 -0.91
CA GLU A 163 -17.73 -3.53 -0.09
C GLU A 163 -17.67 -4.81 -0.95
N THR A 164 -18.27 -4.81 -2.15
CA THR A 164 -18.21 -5.94 -3.07
C THR A 164 -16.78 -6.12 -3.60
N VAL A 165 -16.14 -7.22 -3.23
CA VAL A 165 -14.79 -7.57 -3.67
C VAL A 165 -14.83 -8.22 -5.05
N ILE A 166 -14.17 -7.59 -6.03
CA ILE A 166 -14.09 -8.10 -7.41
C ILE A 166 -12.81 -8.93 -7.59
N GLN A 167 -11.69 -8.41 -7.08
CA GLN A 167 -10.44 -9.15 -7.00
C GLN A 167 -9.65 -8.68 -5.78
N GLU A 168 -8.92 -9.58 -5.14
CA GLU A 168 -8.06 -9.24 -4.01
C GLU A 168 -6.69 -9.92 -4.11
N HIS A 169 -5.71 -9.26 -3.51
CA HIS A 169 -4.37 -9.78 -3.32
C HIS A 169 -3.97 -9.59 -1.86
N THR A 170 -3.55 -10.68 -1.23
CA THR A 170 -2.98 -10.67 0.12
C THR A 170 -1.56 -11.20 0.05
N PHE A 171 -0.64 -10.51 0.71
CA PHE A 171 0.75 -10.92 0.84
C PHE A 171 1.21 -10.77 2.29
N SER A 172 1.59 -11.88 2.91
CA SER A 172 2.01 -11.96 4.32
C SER A 172 3.22 -12.89 4.43
N PRO A 173 4.44 -12.41 4.13
CA PRO A 173 5.63 -13.23 4.10
C PRO A 173 6.10 -13.66 5.50
N GLU A 174 6.86 -14.75 5.56
CA GLU A 174 7.66 -15.09 6.73
C GLU A 174 9.09 -14.56 6.54
N ASP A 175 9.57 -13.78 7.52
CA ASP A 175 10.92 -13.23 7.53
C ASP A 175 11.90 -14.13 8.30
N ASP A 176 13.11 -14.29 7.75
CA ASP A 176 14.18 -15.04 8.40
C ASP A 176 14.86 -14.18 9.48
N THR A 177 14.46 -14.38 10.73
CA THR A 177 15.03 -13.66 11.87
C THR A 177 16.48 -14.07 12.19
N ARG A 178 17.02 -15.14 11.59
CA ARG A 178 18.40 -15.60 11.85
C ARG A 178 19.42 -14.91 10.96
N ASN A 179 19.03 -14.57 9.73
CA ASN A 179 19.88 -13.92 8.73
C ASN A 179 19.41 -12.49 8.45
N TYR A 180 19.16 -11.74 9.51
CA TYR A 180 18.72 -10.35 9.46
C TYR A 180 19.76 -9.46 8.75
N SER A 181 19.32 -8.71 7.73
CA SER A 181 20.19 -7.88 6.88
C SER A 181 19.86 -6.38 6.91
N ASN A 182 18.77 -5.98 7.58
CA ASN A 182 18.28 -4.60 7.64
C ASN A 182 18.13 -3.96 6.24
N MET A 183 17.42 -4.63 5.34
CA MET A 183 17.19 -4.17 3.97
C MET A 183 15.71 -3.89 3.71
N TRP A 184 15.43 -3.10 2.68
CA TRP A 184 14.10 -2.98 2.12
C TRP A 184 13.75 -4.22 1.30
N LYS A 185 12.52 -4.72 1.48
CA LYS A 185 11.96 -5.83 0.71
C LYS A 185 10.85 -5.30 -0.20
N GLU A 186 11.01 -5.54 -1.50
CA GLU A 186 10.02 -5.16 -2.51
C GLU A 186 8.83 -6.13 -2.48
N VAL A 187 7.64 -5.55 -2.61
CA VAL A 187 6.40 -6.27 -2.91
C VAL A 187 5.84 -5.71 -4.21
N SER A 188 5.50 -6.59 -5.15
CA SER A 188 4.97 -6.20 -6.45
C SER A 188 3.86 -7.14 -6.87
N HIS A 189 2.74 -6.58 -7.31
CA HIS A 189 1.60 -7.32 -7.83
C HIS A 189 0.93 -6.58 -8.99
N VAL A 190 0.34 -7.32 -9.92
CA VAL A 190 -0.43 -6.75 -11.02
C VAL A 190 -1.80 -7.44 -11.05
N PHE A 191 -2.86 -6.65 -10.90
CA PHE A 191 -4.20 -7.11 -11.19
C PHE A 191 -4.47 -6.97 -12.69
N SER A 192 -4.85 -8.07 -13.32
CA SER A 192 -5.29 -8.12 -14.71
C SER A 192 -6.49 -9.06 -14.85
N SER A 193 -7.30 -8.84 -15.89
CA SER A 193 -8.51 -9.63 -16.14
C SER A 193 -9.40 -9.79 -14.89
N TYR A 194 -9.62 -8.70 -14.15
CA TYR A 194 -10.39 -8.69 -12.90
C TYR A 194 -11.91 -8.81 -13.12
N GLY A 195 -12.40 -8.69 -14.36
CA GLY A 195 -13.82 -8.65 -14.65
C GLY A 195 -14.42 -7.25 -14.47
N PRO A 196 -15.68 -7.03 -14.88
CA PRO A 196 -16.31 -5.72 -14.81
C PRO A 196 -16.71 -5.33 -13.38
N GLY A 197 -16.95 -4.03 -13.17
CA GLY A 197 -17.57 -3.47 -11.97
C GLY A 197 -16.62 -2.75 -11.03
N VAL A 198 -15.31 -2.73 -11.30
CA VAL A 198 -14.32 -2.08 -10.43
C VAL A 198 -14.54 -0.57 -10.44
N ARG A 199 -14.66 0.02 -9.25
CA ARG A 199 -14.85 1.47 -9.06
C ARG A 199 -13.95 2.04 -7.98
N GLN A 200 -13.46 1.21 -7.05
CA GLN A 200 -12.56 1.63 -6.00
C GLN A 200 -11.37 0.70 -5.85
N VAL A 201 -10.25 1.23 -5.37
CA VAL A 201 -9.11 0.44 -4.89
C VAL A 201 -8.99 0.67 -3.38
N HIS A 202 -8.96 -0.41 -2.62
CA HIS A 202 -8.64 -0.39 -1.20
C HIS A 202 -7.23 -0.94 -1.01
N PHE A 203 -6.33 -0.10 -0.53
CA PHE A 203 -4.95 -0.45 -0.20
C PHE A 203 -4.78 -0.41 1.32
N LEU A 204 -4.34 -1.51 1.91
CA LEU A 204 -4.05 -1.60 3.32
C LEU A 204 -2.77 -2.41 3.53
N HIS A 205 -1.83 -1.85 4.28
CA HIS A 205 -0.72 -2.63 4.83
C HIS A 205 -0.72 -2.59 6.36
N LYS A 206 -0.20 -3.64 6.97
CA LYS A 206 -0.04 -3.78 8.42
C LYS A 206 1.44 -3.99 8.74
N LEU A 207 1.90 -3.28 9.77
CA LEU A 207 3.28 -3.27 10.23
C LEU A 207 3.32 -3.75 11.66
N LYS A 208 4.17 -4.73 11.95
CA LYS A 208 4.32 -5.20 13.33
C LYS A 208 5.30 -4.31 14.06
N ASN A 209 4.85 -3.83 15.21
CA ASN A 209 5.64 -3.01 16.13
C ASN A 209 5.78 -3.75 17.45
N MET A 210 6.80 -3.38 18.21
CA MET A 210 7.10 -3.94 19.52
C MET A 210 7.39 -2.82 20.50
N PHE A 211 6.83 -2.93 21.70
CA PHE A 211 7.17 -2.10 22.84
C PHE A 211 7.71 -2.98 23.98
N MET A 212 8.84 -2.61 24.58
CA MET A 212 9.37 -3.27 25.78
C MET A 212 10.10 -2.26 26.69
N VAL A 213 11.33 -1.90 26.33
CA VAL A 213 12.10 -0.81 26.95
C VAL A 213 12.04 0.43 26.06
N ASP A 214 12.10 0.19 24.76
CA ASP A 214 11.97 1.11 23.64
C ASP A 214 10.85 0.64 22.69
N PHE A 215 10.36 1.57 21.88
CA PHE A 215 9.43 1.26 20.79
C PHE A 215 10.19 1.06 19.49
N ARG A 216 9.96 -0.10 18.87
CA ARG A 216 10.52 -0.45 17.57
C ARG A 216 9.40 -0.67 16.58
N ALA A 217 9.49 0.01 15.45
CA ALA A 217 8.51 -0.08 14.39
C ALA A 217 9.09 -0.77 13.16
N THR A 218 8.27 -1.59 12.51
CA THR A 218 8.51 -1.93 11.10
C THR A 218 8.04 -0.76 10.24
N ARG A 219 8.84 -0.36 9.26
CA ARG A 219 8.57 0.80 8.39
C ARG A 219 8.23 0.37 6.97
N VAL A 220 7.61 1.29 6.24
CA VAL A 220 7.26 1.17 4.82
C VAL A 220 7.54 2.45 4.07
N THR A 221 7.73 2.33 2.76
CA THR A 221 7.99 3.47 1.89
C THR A 221 7.64 3.17 0.44
N ASP A 222 7.49 4.24 -0.35
CA ASP A 222 7.30 4.19 -1.80
C ASP A 222 6.12 3.31 -2.24
N SER A 223 5.05 3.27 -1.41
CA SER A 223 3.82 2.56 -1.71
C SER A 223 3.15 3.16 -2.95
N ALA A 224 2.77 2.32 -3.92
CA ALA A 224 2.21 2.79 -5.17
C ALA A 224 1.08 1.89 -5.69
N VAL A 225 0.06 2.55 -6.24
CA VAL A 225 -0.94 1.95 -7.12
C VAL A 225 -0.95 2.75 -8.41
N VAL A 226 -0.59 2.12 -9.52
CA VAL A 226 -0.47 2.76 -10.84
C VAL A 226 -1.28 1.99 -11.86
N VAL A 227 -2.15 2.69 -12.59
CA VAL A 227 -2.90 2.10 -13.71
C VAL A 227 -2.14 2.31 -15.00
N ARG A 228 -1.96 1.23 -15.76
CA ARG A 228 -1.32 1.26 -17.08
C ARG A 228 -2.39 1.04 -18.15
N PRO A 229 -2.32 1.74 -19.30
CA PRO A 229 -3.24 1.53 -20.42
C PRO A 229 -2.89 0.26 -21.20
N THR A 230 -2.50 -0.80 -20.49
CA THR A 230 -2.14 -2.12 -20.99
C THR A 230 -3.00 -3.15 -20.28
N ARG A 231 -3.20 -4.30 -20.92
CA ARG A 231 -3.83 -5.47 -20.29
C ARG A 231 -2.92 -6.67 -20.41
N SER A 232 -2.64 -7.31 -19.30
CA SER A 232 -1.87 -8.56 -19.25
C SER A 232 -2.83 -9.73 -19.34
N THR A 233 -2.62 -10.63 -20.31
CA THR A 233 -3.35 -11.89 -20.36
C THR A 233 -2.80 -12.84 -19.31
N LYS A 234 -3.67 -13.42 -18.46
CA LYS A 234 -3.26 -14.53 -17.59
C LYS A 234 -2.63 -15.62 -18.46
N THR A 235 -1.36 -15.93 -18.20
CA THR A 235 -0.67 -17.10 -18.77
C THR A 235 -1.11 -18.35 -18.03
#